data_AF-A0A8C5QNH0-F1
#
_entry.id   AF-A0A8C5QNH0-F1
#
_cell.length_a   1.000
_cell.length_b   1.000
_cell.length_c   1.000
_cell.angle_alpha   90.00
_cell.angle_beta   90.00
_cell.angle_gamma   90.00
#
_symmetry.space_group_name_H-M   'P 1'
#
loop_
_entity.id
_entity.type
_entity.pdbx_description
1 polymer ?
#
loop_
_entity_poly.entity_id
_entity_poly.type
_entity_poly.pdbx_seq_one_letter_code
_entity_poly.pdbx_strand_id
1 'polypeptide(L)'
;KKAEEKIPLKLLEDLSSTLCVLIGNSVLIGNINTWIHRLENILAWQQQLLNLQITQVIFGLTLCDLPLQMQNNILHRFSDAWDIINLGRVTPTMHVLAEDPHLWKRLCKYHFAEKMVMIVSETGHVDWKLMFFALQKSYPKREQYADTLHFCRHCSILFWKVRHPCTANDPDNCLIPVSPQHFIDLFRF
;
A
#
# COMPACT_ATOMS: atom_id res chain seq x y z
N LYS A 1 12.29 5.60 21.20
CA LYS A 1 10.94 6.03 21.65
C LYS A 1 10.63 7.50 21.39
N LYS A 2 11.21 8.51 22.07
CA LYS A 2 11.06 9.95 21.67
C LYS A 2 11.51 10.28 20.23
N ALA A 3 12.27 9.37 19.60
CA ALA A 3 12.71 9.47 18.21
C ALA A 3 11.72 8.86 17.20
N GLU A 4 10.88 7.89 17.60
CA GLU A 4 9.96 7.20 16.68
C GLU A 4 8.64 7.97 16.52
N GLU A 5 8.15 8.62 17.58
CA GLU A 5 7.02 9.58 17.50
C GLU A 5 7.36 10.83 16.66
N LYS A 6 8.65 11.13 16.48
CA LYS A 6 9.10 12.27 15.67
C LYS A 6 9.07 12.00 14.17
N ILE A 7 9.09 10.75 13.73
CA ILE A 7 9.18 10.43 12.29
C ILE A 7 7.88 10.83 11.56
N PRO A 8 6.67 10.47 12.04
CA PRO A 8 5.43 10.91 11.40
C PRO A 8 5.26 12.43 11.43
N LEU A 9 5.61 13.07 12.55
CA LEU A 9 5.50 14.52 12.68
C LEU A 9 6.44 15.24 11.70
N LYS A 10 7.68 14.77 11.60
CA LYS A 10 8.68 15.32 10.68
C LYS A 10 8.27 15.14 9.22
N LEU A 11 7.72 13.99 8.86
CA LEU A 11 7.16 13.75 7.52
C LEU A 11 6.03 14.73 7.20
N LEU A 12 5.11 14.96 8.14
CA LEU A 12 4.01 15.91 7.95
C LEU A 12 4.51 17.35 7.82
N GLU A 13 5.54 17.74 8.58
CA GLU A 13 6.20 19.05 8.46
C GLU A 13 6.86 19.25 7.09
N ASP A 14 7.57 18.23 6.60
CA ASP A 14 8.23 18.28 5.30
C ASP A 14 7.20 18.32 4.16
N LEU A 15 6.10 17.57 4.29
CA LEU A 15 4.96 17.60 3.35
C LEU A 15 4.26 18.96 3.35
N SER A 16 3.99 19.55 4.52
CA SER A 16 3.32 20.85 4.59
C SER A 16 4.20 21.95 3.99
N SER A 17 5.51 21.93 4.28
CA SER A 17 6.49 22.86 3.73
C SER A 17 6.55 22.76 2.20
N THR A 18 6.60 21.53 1.67
CA THR A 18 6.61 21.29 0.22
C THR A 18 5.33 21.79 -0.43
N LEU A 19 4.16 21.53 0.16
CA LEU A 19 2.88 22.01 -0.35
C LEU A 19 2.77 23.55 -0.32
N CYS A 20 3.25 24.21 0.73
CA CYS A 20 3.28 25.67 0.79
C CYS A 20 4.12 26.27 -0.34
N VAL A 21 5.29 25.69 -0.64
CA VAL A 21 6.12 26.12 -1.77
C VAL A 21 5.39 25.91 -3.10
N LEU A 22 4.73 24.76 -3.28
CA LEU A 22 3.98 24.46 -4.50
C LEU A 22 2.78 25.39 -4.70
N ILE A 23 2.06 25.74 -3.63
CA ILE A 23 0.94 26.69 -3.66
C ILE A 23 1.41 28.09 -4.10
N GLY A 24 2.59 28.54 -3.63
CA GLY A 24 3.16 29.84 -4.01
C GLY A 24 3.74 29.90 -5.42
N ASN A 25 4.30 28.78 -5.92
CA ASN A 25 5.13 28.79 -7.13
C ASN A 25 4.52 28.04 -8.34
N SER A 26 3.43 27.28 -8.17
CA SER A 26 2.91 26.35 -9.19
C SER A 26 1.46 26.62 -9.52
N VAL A 27 1.15 27.85 -9.96
CA VAL A 27 -0.21 28.30 -10.34
C VAL A 27 -0.84 27.40 -11.44
N LEU A 28 -0.01 26.72 -12.24
CA LEU A 28 -0.44 25.88 -13.36
C LEU A 28 -0.60 24.39 -13.03
N ILE A 29 -0.21 23.94 -11.84
CA ILE A 29 -0.22 22.52 -11.49
C ILE A 29 -1.38 22.24 -10.55
N GLY A 30 -2.43 21.61 -11.06
CA GLY A 30 -3.59 21.16 -10.27
C GLY A 30 -4.52 22.29 -9.82
N ASN A 31 -5.48 21.96 -8.95
CA ASN A 31 -6.48 22.90 -8.45
C ASN A 31 -6.04 23.47 -7.10
N ILE A 32 -5.90 24.80 -7.00
CA ILE A 32 -5.51 25.52 -5.79
C ILE A 32 -6.35 25.15 -4.56
N ASN A 33 -7.66 24.97 -4.72
CA ASN A 33 -8.56 24.60 -3.62
C ASN A 33 -8.27 23.18 -3.12
N THR A 34 -7.84 22.28 -4.02
CA THR A 34 -7.43 20.92 -3.62
C THR A 34 -6.11 20.94 -2.85
N TRP A 35 -5.17 21.81 -3.22
CA TRP A 35 -3.91 21.99 -2.50
C TRP A 35 -4.13 22.57 -1.10
N ILE A 36 -4.96 23.61 -1.00
CA ILE A 36 -5.35 24.22 0.29
C ILE A 36 -6.03 23.17 1.18
N HIS A 37 -7.01 22.44 0.66
CA HIS A 37 -7.70 21.40 1.43
C HIS A 37 -6.76 20.28 1.91
N ARG A 38 -5.79 19.88 1.09
CA ARG A 38 -4.76 18.91 1.51
C ARG A 38 -3.85 19.45 2.60
N LEU A 39 -3.48 20.73 2.52
CA LEU A 39 -2.68 21.40 3.55
C LEU A 39 -3.45 21.47 4.88
N GLU A 40 -4.74 21.83 4.85
CA GLU A 40 -5.61 21.81 6.04
C GLU A 40 -5.66 20.43 6.69
N ASN A 41 -5.81 19.36 5.90
CA ASN A 41 -5.81 17.98 6.41
C ASN A 41 -4.48 17.61 7.07
N ILE A 42 -3.35 17.99 6.47
CA ILE A 42 -2.02 17.74 7.05
C ILE A 42 -1.85 18.46 8.39
N LEU A 43 -2.26 19.72 8.49
CA LEU A 43 -2.21 20.49 9.73
C LEU A 43 -3.12 19.87 10.81
N ALA A 44 -4.31 19.40 10.43
CA ALA A 44 -5.21 18.69 11.33
C ALA A 44 -4.57 17.38 11.85
N TRP A 45 -3.92 16.60 10.98
CA TRP A 45 -3.20 15.39 11.40
C TRP A 45 -2.02 15.69 12.32
N GLN A 46 -1.28 16.78 12.09
CA GLN A 46 -0.22 17.20 13.00
C GLN A 46 -0.78 17.51 14.40
N GLN A 47 -1.90 18.23 14.48
CA GLN A 47 -2.56 18.49 15.77
C GLN A 47 -3.06 17.22 16.44
N GLN A 48 -3.63 16.29 15.68
CA GLN A 48 -4.07 15.00 16.22
C GLN A 48 -2.90 14.18 16.78
N LEU A 49 -1.76 14.15 16.07
CA LEU A 49 -0.54 13.47 16.51
C LEU A 49 0.04 14.09 17.78
N LEU A 50 0.05 15.42 17.90
CA LEU A 50 0.52 16.12 19.11
C LEU A 50 -0.34 15.81 20.34
N ASN A 51 -1.63 15.57 20.12
CA ASN A 51 -2.59 15.25 21.19
C ASN A 51 -2.78 13.74 21.41
N LEU A 52 -2.08 12.91 20.64
CA LEU A 52 -2.21 11.46 20.72
C LEU A 52 -1.55 10.95 22.00
N GLN A 53 -2.35 10.53 22.97
CA GLN A 53 -1.84 9.83 24.15
C GLN A 53 -1.88 8.33 23.91
N ILE A 54 -0.74 7.74 23.54
CA ILE A 54 -0.59 6.28 23.51
C ILE A 54 -0.43 5.81 24.95
N THR A 55 -1.51 5.30 25.54
CA THR A 55 -1.45 4.70 26.88
C THR A 55 -0.62 3.43 26.80
N GLN A 56 0.63 3.47 27.27
CA GLN A 56 1.43 2.25 27.42
C GLN A 56 0.85 1.42 28.56
N VAL A 57 0.35 0.23 28.24
CA VAL A 57 0.04 -0.77 29.26
C VAL A 57 1.37 -1.26 29.81
N ILE A 58 1.76 -0.76 30.99
CA ILE A 58 3.07 -0.98 31.63
C ILE A 58 3.28 -2.49 31.96
N PHE A 59 2.19 -3.24 32.10
CA PHE A 59 2.17 -4.69 32.33
C PHE A 59 1.23 -5.39 31.33
N GLY A 60 1.43 -5.13 30.04
CA GLY A 60 0.64 -5.76 28.99
C GLY A 60 1.17 -7.14 28.64
N LEU A 61 0.25 -8.11 28.48
CA LEU A 61 0.55 -9.37 27.80
C LEU A 61 1.15 -9.06 26.42
N THR A 62 2.31 -9.64 26.14
CA THR A 62 2.99 -9.56 24.85
C THR A 62 2.56 -10.71 23.94
N LEU A 63 2.86 -10.59 22.65
CA LEU A 63 2.64 -11.69 21.69
C LEU A 63 3.34 -12.99 22.14
N CYS A 64 4.50 -12.87 22.80
CA CYS A 64 5.29 -14.01 23.25
C CYS A 64 4.67 -14.70 24.49
N ASP A 65 3.79 -14.02 25.21
CA ASP A 65 3.08 -14.58 26.37
C ASP A 65 1.88 -15.43 25.97
N LEU A 66 1.46 -15.38 24.70
CA LEU A 66 0.41 -16.25 24.17
C LEU A 66 0.90 -17.70 24.04
N PRO A 67 0.04 -18.72 24.19
CA PRO A 67 0.40 -20.09 23.86
C PRO A 67 0.91 -20.22 22.42
N LEU A 68 1.89 -21.10 22.19
CA LEU A 68 2.55 -21.27 20.88
C LEU A 68 1.55 -21.49 19.73
N GLN A 69 0.48 -22.25 19.97
CA GLN A 69 -0.56 -22.49 18.98
C GLN A 69 -1.29 -21.20 18.58
N MET A 70 -1.51 -20.28 19.53
CA MET A 70 -2.12 -18.99 19.22
C MET A 70 -1.17 -18.08 18.46
N GLN A 71 0.12 -18.09 18.81
CA GLN A 71 1.13 -17.41 18.02
C GLN A 71 1.14 -17.93 16.56
N ASN A 72 1.11 -19.26 16.38
CA ASN A 72 1.05 -19.86 15.04
C ASN A 72 -0.23 -19.48 14.28
N ASN A 73 -1.38 -19.53 14.95
CA ASN A 73 -2.65 -19.10 14.36
C ASN A 73 -2.61 -17.65 13.88
N ILE A 74 -1.95 -16.76 14.62
CA ILE A 74 -1.76 -15.36 14.21
C ILE A 74 -0.91 -15.29 12.94
N LEU A 75 0.22 -16.02 12.86
CA LEU A 75 1.03 -16.07 11.63
C LEU A 75 0.21 -16.58 10.44
N HIS A 76 -0.61 -17.62 10.66
CA HIS A 76 -1.57 -18.13 9.68
C HIS A 76 -2.74 -17.17 9.37
N ARG A 77 -2.77 -15.93 9.87
CA ARG A 77 -3.69 -14.90 9.39
C ARG A 77 -3.03 -13.88 8.47
N PHE A 78 -1.71 -13.79 8.44
CA PHE A 78 -1.04 -12.89 7.50
C PHE A 78 -1.33 -13.27 6.05
N SER A 79 -1.48 -12.24 5.25
CA SER A 79 -1.65 -12.29 3.81
C SER A 79 -0.41 -11.77 3.07
N ASP A 80 0.52 -11.07 3.73
CA ASP A 80 1.78 -10.65 3.10
C ASP A 80 2.96 -11.52 3.56
N ALA A 81 3.80 -11.93 2.61
CA ALA A 81 5.01 -12.69 2.87
C ALA A 81 6.06 -11.87 3.63
N TRP A 82 6.12 -10.56 3.39
CA TRP A 82 7.07 -9.68 4.07
C TRP A 82 6.72 -9.52 5.54
N ASP A 83 5.44 -9.45 5.90
CA ASP A 83 5.01 -9.39 7.29
C ASP A 83 5.44 -10.63 8.07
N ILE A 84 5.29 -11.81 7.45
CA ILE A 84 5.73 -13.09 8.02
C ILE A 84 7.26 -13.10 8.23
N ILE A 85 8.02 -12.69 7.21
CA ILE A 85 9.49 -12.64 7.27
C ILE A 85 9.96 -11.65 8.33
N ASN A 86 9.38 -10.46 8.37
CA ASN A 86 9.75 -9.42 9.32
C ASN A 86 9.43 -9.86 10.75
N LEU A 87 8.27 -10.48 10.98
CA LEU A 87 7.92 -11.04 12.29
C LEU A 87 8.89 -12.16 12.70
N GLY A 88 9.28 -13.03 11.76
CA GLY A 88 10.26 -14.10 11.98
C GLY A 88 11.63 -13.60 12.43
N ARG A 89 11.97 -12.33 12.22
CA ARG A 89 13.25 -11.73 12.66
C ARG A 89 13.20 -11.15 14.06
N VAL A 90 12.04 -11.15 14.72
CA VAL A 90 11.86 -10.50 16.04
C VAL A 90 12.31 -11.40 17.19
N THR A 91 11.94 -12.68 17.18
CA THR A 91 12.34 -13.65 18.22
C THR A 91 12.62 -15.04 17.62
N PRO A 92 13.40 -15.89 18.29
CA PRO A 92 13.65 -17.26 17.84
C PRO A 92 12.36 -18.09 17.66
N THR A 93 11.38 -17.91 18.55
CA THR A 93 10.07 -18.57 18.43
C THR A 93 9.34 -18.15 17.17
N MET A 94 9.33 -16.84 16.85
CA MET A 94 8.74 -16.35 15.61
C MET A 94 9.49 -16.86 14.39
N HIS A 95 10.82 -16.98 14.45
CA HIS A 95 11.60 -17.54 13.36
C HIS A 95 11.15 -18.96 13.02
N VAL A 96 11.05 -19.84 14.02
CA VAL A 96 10.61 -21.23 13.82
C VAL A 96 9.20 -21.29 13.22
N LEU A 97 8.26 -20.49 13.73
CA LEU A 97 6.89 -20.46 13.20
C LEU A 97 6.82 -19.88 11.79
N ALA A 98 7.66 -18.88 11.46
CA ALA A 98 7.70 -18.26 10.15
C ALA A 98 8.32 -19.18 9.08
N GLU A 99 9.10 -20.18 9.46
CA GLU A 99 9.64 -21.19 8.54
C GLU A 99 8.71 -22.41 8.35
N ASP A 100 7.52 -22.46 8.95
CA ASP A 100 6.59 -23.59 8.80
C ASP A 100 6.14 -23.78 7.33
N PRO A 101 6.42 -24.94 6.71
CA PRO A 101 5.99 -25.23 5.34
C PRO A 101 4.47 -25.10 5.12
N HIS A 102 3.65 -25.39 6.13
CA HIS A 102 2.18 -25.30 6.01
C HIS A 102 1.70 -23.85 5.91
N LEU A 103 2.38 -22.93 6.59
CA LEU A 103 2.13 -21.50 6.50
C LEU A 103 2.36 -21.01 5.07
N TRP A 104 3.50 -21.34 4.48
CA TRP A 104 3.84 -20.97 3.11
C TRP A 104 2.94 -21.66 2.08
N LYS A 105 2.58 -22.92 2.29
CA LYS A 105 1.62 -23.63 1.44
C LYS A 105 0.26 -22.94 1.44
N ARG A 106 -0.25 -22.53 2.60
CA ARG A 106 -1.48 -21.74 2.73
C ARG A 106 -1.35 -20.41 1.99
N LEU A 107 -0.23 -19.71 2.17
CA LEU A 107 0.01 -18.41 1.55
C LEU A 107 0.03 -18.53 0.02
N CYS A 108 0.68 -19.57 -0.51
CA CYS A 108 0.64 -19.89 -1.93
C CYS A 108 -0.79 -20.14 -2.42
N LYS A 109 -1.57 -20.95 -1.70
CA LYS A 109 -2.99 -21.18 -2.05
C LYS A 109 -3.81 -19.89 -2.03
N TYR A 110 -3.54 -19.01 -1.07
CA TYR A 110 -4.26 -17.74 -0.93
C TYR A 110 -4.01 -16.79 -2.11
N HIS A 111 -2.75 -16.67 -2.58
CA HIS A 111 -2.39 -15.75 -3.68
C HIS A 111 -2.50 -16.37 -5.08
N PHE A 112 -2.35 -17.69 -5.18
CA PHE A 112 -2.18 -18.40 -6.46
C PHE A 112 -3.15 -19.57 -6.61
N ALA A 113 -4.35 -19.51 -6.00
CA ALA A 113 -5.34 -20.59 -5.96
C ALA A 113 -5.56 -21.29 -7.30
N GLU A 114 -5.79 -20.53 -8.37
CA GLU A 114 -6.05 -21.04 -9.72
C GLU A 114 -4.81 -21.71 -10.36
N LYS A 115 -3.61 -21.28 -9.96
CA LYS A 115 -2.32 -21.70 -10.55
C LYS A 115 -1.69 -22.88 -9.81
N MET A 116 -2.12 -23.13 -8.57
CA MET A 116 -1.67 -24.26 -7.75
C MET A 116 -2.02 -25.62 -8.34
N VAL A 117 -3.09 -25.71 -9.15
CA VAL A 117 -3.55 -26.98 -9.75
C VAL A 117 -2.47 -27.58 -10.68
N MET A 118 -1.74 -26.75 -11.41
CA MET A 118 -0.66 -27.21 -12.30
C MET A 118 0.57 -27.67 -11.51
N ILE A 119 0.92 -26.98 -10.41
CA ILE A 119 2.17 -27.19 -9.66
C ILE A 119 2.15 -28.49 -8.84
N VAL A 120 0.99 -28.86 -8.29
CA VAL A 120 0.85 -30.07 -7.45
C VAL A 120 0.98 -31.36 -8.28
N SER A 121 0.86 -31.27 -9.61
CA SER A 121 0.89 -32.45 -10.48
C SER A 121 2.29 -32.99 -10.80
N GLU A 122 3.37 -32.24 -10.53
CA GLU A 122 4.70 -32.57 -11.09
C GLU A 122 5.87 -32.80 -10.11
N THR A 123 5.79 -32.52 -8.81
CA THR A 123 7.02 -32.51 -7.96
C THR A 123 6.87 -33.11 -6.56
N GLY A 124 7.94 -33.79 -6.11
CA GLY A 124 8.11 -34.42 -4.78
C GLY A 124 8.12 -33.44 -3.58
N HIS A 125 9.15 -33.47 -2.73
CA HIS A 125 9.22 -32.60 -1.54
C HIS A 125 9.35 -31.12 -1.95
N VAL A 126 8.25 -30.37 -1.93
CA VAL A 126 8.20 -28.94 -2.31
C VAL A 126 8.58 -28.05 -1.13
N ASP A 127 9.60 -27.20 -1.32
CA ASP A 127 9.83 -26.03 -0.46
C ASP A 127 8.81 -24.94 -0.82
N TRP A 128 7.79 -24.80 0.02
CA TRP A 128 6.68 -23.86 -0.22
C TRP A 128 7.09 -22.40 -0.14
N LYS A 129 8.14 -22.06 0.62
CA LYS A 129 8.64 -20.70 0.74
C LYS A 129 9.35 -20.27 -0.53
N LEU A 130 10.25 -21.13 -1.04
CA LEU A 130 10.88 -20.92 -2.34
C LEU A 130 9.84 -20.88 -3.47
N MET A 131 8.87 -21.80 -3.44
CA MET A 131 7.78 -21.82 -4.42
C MET A 131 6.98 -20.51 -4.40
N PHE A 132 6.69 -19.95 -3.24
CA PHE A 132 5.98 -18.67 -3.12
C PHE A 132 6.71 -17.55 -3.90
N PHE A 133 8.01 -17.40 -3.69
CA PHE A 133 8.80 -16.35 -4.36
C PHE A 133 8.97 -16.62 -5.86
N ALA A 134 9.09 -17.90 -6.26
CA ALA A 134 9.11 -18.27 -7.68
C ALA A 134 7.79 -17.89 -8.39
N LEU A 135 6.66 -18.13 -7.72
CA LEU A 135 5.34 -17.75 -8.23
C LEU A 135 5.15 -16.24 -8.25
N GLN A 136 5.58 -15.53 -7.21
CA GLN A 136 5.52 -14.07 -7.16
C GLN A 136 6.33 -13.43 -8.29
N LYS A 137 7.49 -14.01 -8.64
CA LYS A 137 8.31 -13.56 -9.76
C LYS A 137 7.66 -13.84 -11.11
N SER A 138 7.03 -15.00 -11.26
CA SER A 138 6.36 -15.42 -12.51
C SER A 138 5.02 -14.72 -12.72
N TYR A 139 4.38 -14.30 -11.63
CA TYR A 139 3.06 -13.68 -11.61
C TYR A 139 3.09 -12.45 -10.70
N PRO A 140 3.75 -11.37 -11.11
CA PRO A 140 3.76 -10.14 -10.34
C PRO A 140 2.33 -9.66 -10.09
N LYS A 141 2.08 -9.10 -8.90
CA LYS A 141 0.81 -8.43 -8.60
C LYS A 141 0.60 -7.37 -9.69
N ARG A 142 -0.56 -7.38 -10.37
CA ARG A 142 -0.93 -6.27 -11.27
C ARG A 142 -0.85 -4.99 -10.44
N GLU A 143 -0.17 -3.96 -10.94
CA GLU A 143 -0.16 -2.65 -10.30
C GLU A 143 -1.61 -2.19 -10.10
N GLN A 144 -2.07 -2.21 -8.86
CA GLN A 144 -3.36 -1.64 -8.50
C GLN A 144 -3.13 -0.15 -8.30
N TYR A 145 -3.32 0.62 -9.36
CA TYR A 145 -3.41 2.07 -9.23
C TYR A 145 -4.70 2.40 -8.48
N ALA A 146 -4.59 3.26 -7.46
CA ALA A 146 -5.71 3.60 -6.57
C ALA A 146 -6.92 4.15 -7.33
N ASP A 147 -6.67 4.90 -8.40
CA ASP A 147 -7.69 5.41 -9.32
C ASP A 147 -7.17 5.36 -10.76
N THR A 148 -8.09 5.31 -11.73
CA THR A 148 -7.76 5.46 -13.15
C THR A 148 -7.78 6.93 -13.53
N LEU A 149 -6.69 7.43 -14.09
CA LEU A 149 -6.62 8.76 -14.67
C LEU A 149 -7.46 8.78 -15.96
N HIS A 150 -8.24 9.83 -16.18
CA HIS A 150 -9.05 9.99 -17.40
C HIS A 150 -8.58 11.22 -18.16
N PHE A 151 -8.55 11.12 -19.48
CA PHE A 151 -8.32 12.23 -20.39
C PHE A 151 -9.62 12.59 -21.09
N CYS A 152 -10.04 13.84 -20.98
CA CYS A 152 -11.18 14.35 -21.72
C CYS A 152 -10.73 14.88 -23.08
N ARG A 153 -11.21 14.29 -24.18
CA ARG A 153 -10.92 14.75 -25.56
C ARG A 153 -11.51 16.12 -25.88
N HIS A 154 -12.56 16.53 -25.18
CA HIS A 154 -13.23 17.82 -25.42
C HIS A 154 -12.46 18.99 -24.79
N CYS A 155 -12.07 18.85 -23.52
CA CYS A 155 -11.39 19.92 -22.78
C CYS A 155 -9.86 19.77 -22.77
N SER A 156 -9.32 18.65 -23.25
CA SER A 156 -7.89 18.29 -23.17
C SER A 156 -7.35 18.31 -21.74
N ILE A 157 -8.14 17.84 -20.77
CA ILE A 157 -7.80 17.82 -19.34
C ILE A 157 -7.61 16.39 -18.86
N LEU A 158 -6.54 16.16 -18.09
CA LEU A 158 -6.31 14.93 -17.31
C LEU A 158 -6.90 15.10 -15.90
N PHE A 159 -7.66 14.11 -15.43
CA PHE A 159 -8.26 14.15 -14.09
C PHE A 159 -8.46 12.75 -13.49
N TRP A 160 -8.61 12.69 -12.17
CA TRP A 160 -8.98 11.48 -11.45
C TRP A 160 -10.51 11.44 -11.30
N LYS A 161 -11.13 10.27 -11.50
CA LYS A 161 -12.57 9.99 -11.73
C LYS A 161 -13.59 10.80 -10.88
N VAL A 162 -13.17 11.36 -9.75
CA VAL A 162 -14.05 11.99 -8.77
C VAL A 162 -14.68 13.30 -9.27
N ARG A 163 -14.00 14.14 -10.07
CA ARG A 163 -14.55 15.45 -10.50
C ARG A 163 -13.98 15.93 -11.84
N HIS A 164 -14.81 15.98 -12.89
CA HIS A 164 -14.51 16.65 -14.16
C HIS A 164 -15.65 17.58 -14.58
N PRO A 165 -15.46 18.92 -14.55
CA PRO A 165 -16.47 19.86 -15.03
C PRO A 165 -16.38 20.00 -16.56
N CYS A 166 -16.78 18.97 -17.30
CA CYS A 166 -16.94 19.09 -18.75
C CYS A 166 -18.18 19.91 -19.08
N THR A 167 -18.10 20.79 -20.08
CA THR A 167 -19.26 21.50 -20.64
C THR A 167 -19.81 20.81 -21.90
N ALA A 168 -19.29 19.65 -22.28
CA ALA A 168 -19.80 18.88 -23.41
C ALA A 168 -21.23 18.39 -23.13
N ASN A 169 -22.07 18.36 -24.18
CA ASN A 169 -23.44 17.83 -24.09
C ASN A 169 -23.49 16.35 -23.66
N ASP A 170 -22.41 15.60 -23.90
CA ASP A 170 -22.23 14.22 -23.44
C ASP A 170 -20.80 14.03 -22.88
N PRO A 171 -20.60 14.28 -21.58
CA PRO A 171 -19.28 14.23 -20.95
C PRO A 171 -18.65 12.84 -20.99
N ASP A 172 -19.42 11.77 -20.85
CA ASP A 172 -18.91 10.41 -20.68
C ASP A 172 -18.30 9.85 -21.97
N ASN A 173 -18.89 10.19 -23.13
CA ASN A 173 -18.36 9.83 -24.44
C ASN A 173 -17.02 10.51 -24.78
N CYS A 174 -16.64 11.56 -24.05
CA CYS A 174 -15.39 12.28 -24.28
C CYS A 174 -14.23 11.74 -23.44
N LEU A 175 -14.47 10.78 -22.53
CA LEU A 175 -13.50 10.30 -21.55
C LEU A 175 -12.75 9.06 -22.04
N ILE A 176 -11.43 9.11 -21.94
CA ILE A 176 -10.56 7.95 -22.18
C ILE A 176 -9.84 7.61 -20.88
N PRO A 177 -9.91 6.37 -20.38
CA PRO A 177 -9.01 5.94 -19.31
C PRO A 177 -7.57 5.92 -19.82
N VAL A 178 -6.65 6.48 -19.03
CA VAL A 178 -5.24 6.66 -19.37
C VAL A 178 -4.44 5.63 -18.58
N SER A 179 -3.73 4.75 -19.29
CA SER A 179 -2.77 3.84 -18.65
C SER A 179 -1.49 4.61 -18.27
N PRO A 180 -0.70 4.12 -17.31
CA PRO A 180 0.56 4.75 -16.91
C PRO A 180 1.51 5.00 -18.09
N GLN A 181 1.62 4.05 -19.02
CA GLN A 181 2.45 4.20 -20.22
C GLN A 181 1.90 5.31 -21.12
N HIS A 182 0.57 5.32 -21.35
CA HIS A 182 -0.08 6.36 -22.15
C HIS A 182 0.10 7.74 -21.53
N PHE A 183 0.07 7.84 -20.19
CA PHE A 183 0.36 9.08 -19.48
C PHE A 183 1.79 9.56 -19.72
N ILE A 184 2.78 8.67 -19.65
CA ILE A 184 4.19 9.01 -19.93
C ILE A 184 4.34 9.49 -21.37
N ASP A 185 3.69 8.81 -22.32
CA ASP A 185 3.77 9.15 -23.74
C ASP A 185 3.17 10.55 -24.04
N LEU A 186 2.27 11.09 -23.21
CA LEU A 186 1.77 12.47 -23.34
C LEU A 186 2.86 13.53 -23.14
N PHE A 187 3.97 13.20 -22.47
CA PHE A 187 5.08 14.13 -22.20
C PHE A 187 6.34 13.83 -23.03
N ARG A 188 6.29 12.79 -23.86
CA ARG A 188 7.35 12.48 -24.82
C ARG A 188 7.14 13.35 -26.05
N PHE A 189 7.71 14.55 -26.02
CA PHE A 189 7.90 15.41 -27.19
C PHE A 189 9.07 14.94 -28.04
#